data_AF-A0A857C4R1-F1
#
_entry.id   AF-A0A857C4R1-F1
#
_cell.length_a   1.000
_cell.length_b   1.000
_cell.length_c   1.000
_cell.angle_alpha   90.00
_cell.angle_beta   90.00
_cell.angle_gamma   90.00
#
_symmetry.space_group_name_H-M   'P 1'
#
loop_
_entity.id
_entity.type
_entity.pdbx_description
1 polymer ?
#
loop_
_entity_poly.entity_id
_entity_poly.type
_entity_poly.pdbx_seq_one_letter_code
_entity_poly.pdbx_strand_id
1 'polypeptide(L)'
;MTAPARYPVTQHAVLRYLARVMHVDLRPFQRLAGGGEGRTAAPAQVLAAFQAETGIDIEDLRRKILPPELLFALRQGAARVRCKGHVCLCNNGMVITVLAKEKWRSRIYSAAEIRRRPKSRRRA
;
A
#
# COMPACT_ATOMS: atom_id res chain seq x y z
N MET A 1 -21.83 -22.15 7.00
CA MET A 1 -21.74 -21.13 5.93
C MET A 1 -20.44 -20.36 6.11
N THR A 2 -19.38 -20.78 5.44
CA THR A 2 -18.05 -20.16 5.53
C THR A 2 -18.11 -18.81 4.81
N ALA A 3 -17.90 -17.71 5.54
CA ALA A 3 -17.78 -16.39 4.92
C ALA A 3 -16.75 -16.48 3.77
N PRO A 4 -17.03 -15.89 2.59
CA PRO A 4 -16.06 -15.93 1.50
C PRO A 4 -14.75 -15.37 2.02
N ALA A 5 -13.70 -16.20 1.97
CA ALA A 5 -12.38 -15.83 2.48
C ALA A 5 -11.97 -14.54 1.77
N ARG A 6 -11.96 -13.43 2.52
CA ARG A 6 -11.57 -12.12 1.97
C ARG A 6 -10.19 -12.26 1.34
N TYR A 7 -10.05 -11.74 0.12
CA TYR A 7 -8.76 -11.75 -0.57
C TYR A 7 -7.67 -11.19 0.36
N PRO A 8 -6.45 -11.78 0.42
CA PRO A 8 -5.48 -11.53 1.49
C PRO A 8 -4.72 -10.21 1.31
N VAL A 9 -5.46 -9.13 1.08
CA VAL A 9 -4.98 -7.76 0.91
C VAL A 9 -5.84 -6.87 1.79
N THR A 10 -5.20 -6.21 2.74
CA THR A 10 -5.90 -5.33 3.69
C THR A 10 -6.42 -4.06 3.00
N GLN A 11 -7.46 -3.45 3.56
CA GLN A 11 -7.96 -2.15 3.09
C GLN A 11 -6.87 -1.06 3.10
N HIS A 12 -5.99 -1.09 4.10
CA HIS A 12 -4.84 -0.19 4.17
C HIS A 12 -3.90 -0.38 2.96
N ALA A 13 -3.61 -1.63 2.59
CA ALA A 13 -2.79 -1.93 1.42
C ALA A 13 -3.42 -1.41 0.11
N VAL A 14 -4.75 -1.52 -0.03
CA VAL A 14 -5.48 -0.97 -1.19
C VAL A 14 -5.33 0.55 -1.26
N LEU A 15 -5.57 1.27 -0.17
CA LEU A 15 -5.40 2.72 -0.13
C LEU A 15 -3.97 3.14 -0.46
N ARG A 16 -2.97 2.39 0.04
CA ARG A 16 -1.57 2.65 -0.27
C ARG A 16 -1.23 2.42 -1.74
N TYR A 17 -1.81 1.39 -2.35
CA TYR A 17 -1.66 1.14 -3.78
C TYR A 17 -2.26 2.29 -4.60
N LEU A 18 -3.48 2.71 -4.29
CA LEU A 18 -4.14 3.85 -4.94
C LEU A 18 -3.29 5.12 -4.85
N ALA A 19 -2.83 5.48 -3.66
CA ALA A 19 -2.06 6.70 -3.45
C ALA A 19 -0.64 6.66 -4.04
N ARG A 20 0.06 5.51 -3.95
CA ARG A 20 1.49 5.44 -4.26
C ARG A 20 1.81 4.88 -5.64
N VAL A 21 0.98 3.98 -6.15
CA VAL A 21 1.22 3.29 -7.42
C VAL A 21 0.33 3.88 -8.51
N MET A 22 -0.95 4.11 -8.20
CA MET A 22 -1.88 4.75 -9.15
C MET A 22 -1.90 6.29 -9.05
N HIS A 23 -1.22 6.87 -8.06
CA HIS A 23 -1.15 8.32 -7.83
C HIS A 23 -2.52 9.01 -7.70
N VAL A 24 -3.50 8.31 -7.13
CA VAL A 24 -4.84 8.85 -6.87
C VAL A 24 -4.79 9.80 -5.68
N ASP A 25 -5.35 11.00 -5.83
CA ASP A 25 -5.59 11.90 -4.70
C ASP A 25 -6.75 11.37 -3.85
N LEU A 26 -6.44 10.92 -2.62
CA LEU A 26 -7.43 10.35 -1.71
C LEU A 26 -8.16 11.39 -0.86
N ARG A 27 -7.74 12.66 -0.87
CA ARG A 27 -8.33 13.71 -0.03
C ARG A 27 -9.83 13.94 -0.30
N PRO A 28 -10.33 13.96 -1.54
CA PRO A 28 -11.75 14.10 -1.81
C PRO A 28 -12.57 12.96 -1.17
N PHE A 29 -12.10 11.72 -1.33
CA PHE A 29 -12.78 10.55 -0.76
C PHE A 29 -12.71 10.50 0.77
N GLN A 30 -11.63 11.04 1.38
CA GLN A 30 -11.58 11.21 2.82
C GLN A 30 -12.64 12.19 3.32
N ARG A 31 -12.85 13.32 2.62
CA ARG A 31 -13.90 14.29 2.97
C ARG A 31 -15.30 13.70 2.81
N LEU A 32 -15.56 13.00 1.71
CA LEU A 32 -16.84 12.31 1.46
C LEU A 32 -17.12 11.23 2.52
N ALA A 33 -16.08 10.54 2.98
CA ALA A 33 -16.16 9.55 4.05
C ALA A 33 -16.32 10.15 5.46
N GLY A 34 -16.49 11.48 5.59
CA GLY A 34 -16.64 12.17 6.88
C GLY A 34 -15.31 12.51 7.58
N GLY A 35 -14.18 12.34 6.89
CA GLY A 35 -12.86 12.79 7.35
C GLY A 35 -12.66 14.29 7.07
N GLY A 36 -12.87 15.12 8.09
CA GLY A 36 -12.64 16.57 8.05
C GLY A 36 -11.36 17.00 8.76
N GLU A 37 -11.19 18.32 8.99
CA GLU A 37 -10.03 18.93 9.66
C GLU A 37 -9.60 18.14 10.90
N GLY A 38 -8.45 17.46 10.81
CA GLY A 38 -7.86 16.68 11.91
C GLY A 38 -8.42 15.27 12.12
N ARG A 39 -9.41 14.81 11.35
CA ARG A 39 -10.00 13.46 11.47
C ARG A 39 -9.83 12.65 10.19
N THR A 40 -9.15 11.52 10.30
CA THR A 40 -9.08 10.52 9.22
C THR A 40 -10.26 9.56 9.31
N ALA A 41 -11.05 9.48 8.23
CA ALA A 41 -12.09 8.46 8.08
C ALA A 41 -11.49 7.05 8.07
N ALA A 42 -12.29 6.05 8.46
CA ALA A 42 -11.85 4.67 8.46
C ALA A 42 -11.53 4.20 7.03
N PRO A 43 -10.51 3.34 6.81
CA PRO A 43 -10.15 2.86 5.48
C PRO A 43 -11.33 2.27 4.68
N ALA A 44 -12.24 1.57 5.35
CA ALA A 44 -13.45 1.02 4.74
C ALA A 44 -14.36 2.10 4.14
N GLN A 45 -14.54 3.23 4.84
CA GLN A 45 -15.39 4.33 4.40
C GLN A 45 -14.77 5.06 3.22
N VAL A 46 -13.45 5.28 3.24
CA VAL A 46 -12.72 5.91 2.12
C VAL A 46 -12.80 5.05 0.86
N LEU A 47 -12.67 3.72 1.00
CA LEU A 47 -12.80 2.81 -0.14
C LEU A 47 -14.24 2.74 -0.67
N ALA A 48 -15.24 2.78 0.21
CA ALA A 48 -16.65 2.84 -0.20
C ALA A 48 -16.96 4.12 -0.99
N ALA A 49 -16.48 5.27 -0.52
CA ALA A 49 -16.59 6.54 -1.23
C ALA A 49 -15.86 6.49 -2.58
N PHE A 50 -14.64 5.96 -2.61
CA PHE A 50 -13.88 5.79 -3.86
C PHE A 50 -14.63 4.90 -4.87
N GLN A 51 -15.19 3.78 -4.43
CA GLN A 51 -15.94 2.86 -5.30
C GLN A 51 -17.22 3.49 -5.83
N ALA A 52 -17.96 4.22 -4.99
CA ALA A 52 -19.18 4.92 -5.40
C ALA A 52 -18.91 6.00 -6.46
N GLU A 53 -17.81 6.76 -6.32
CA GLU A 53 -17.46 7.84 -7.22
C GLU A 53 -16.80 7.37 -8.53
N THR A 54 -15.96 6.33 -8.47
CA THR A 54 -15.17 5.89 -9.64
C THR A 54 -15.77 4.68 -10.36
N GLY A 55 -16.67 3.95 -9.72
CA GLY A 55 -17.18 2.66 -10.21
C GLY A 55 -16.14 1.53 -10.22
N ILE A 56 -14.92 1.75 -9.71
CA ILE A 56 -13.85 0.75 -9.70
C ILE A 56 -14.13 -0.29 -8.61
N ASP A 57 -14.17 -1.56 -8.99
CA ASP A 57 -14.30 -2.66 -8.03
C ASP A 57 -13.03 -2.82 -7.17
N ILE A 58 -13.24 -2.78 -5.86
CA ILE A 58 -12.17 -2.96 -4.86
C ILE A 58 -11.61 -4.38 -4.88
N GLU A 59 -12.41 -5.41 -5.17
CA GLU A 59 -11.90 -6.78 -5.26
C GLU A 59 -10.98 -6.98 -6.46
N ASP A 60 -11.28 -6.35 -7.59
CA ASP A 60 -10.37 -6.32 -8.75
C ASP A 60 -9.06 -5.60 -8.44
N LEU A 61 -9.11 -4.49 -7.68
CA LEU A 61 -7.89 -3.84 -7.19
C LEU A 61 -7.07 -4.77 -6.30
N ARG A 62 -7.70 -5.55 -5.43
CA ARG A 62 -6.99 -6.52 -4.58
C ARG A 62 -6.27 -7.58 -5.41
N ARG A 63 -6.90 -8.11 -6.45
CA ARG A 63 -6.29 -9.06 -7.40
C ARG A 63 -5.17 -8.43 -8.23
N LYS A 64 -5.26 -7.14 -8.55
CA LYS A 64 -4.18 -6.40 -9.22
C LYS A 64 -2.98 -6.15 -8.29
N ILE A 65 -3.23 -5.86 -7.02
CA ILE A 65 -2.20 -5.62 -6.00
C ILE A 65 -1.39 -6.91 -5.76
N LEU A 66 -2.09 -8.01 -5.50
CA LEU A 66 -1.49 -9.32 -5.33
C LEU A 66 -2.15 -10.24 -6.36
N PRO A 67 -1.49 -10.52 -7.49
CA PRO A 67 -1.98 -11.49 -8.47
C PRO A 67 -2.15 -12.88 -7.85
N PRO A 68 -3.15 -13.67 -8.30
CA PRO A 68 -3.46 -14.98 -7.73
C PRO A 68 -2.28 -15.97 -7.79
N GLU A 69 -1.37 -15.81 -8.75
CA GLU A 69 -0.17 -16.63 -8.92
C GLU A 69 0.81 -16.47 -7.73
N LEU A 70 0.75 -15.33 -7.04
CA LEU A 70 1.62 -15.02 -5.90
C LEU A 70 1.00 -15.40 -4.55
N LEU A 71 -0.24 -15.91 -4.53
CA LEU A 71 -0.89 -16.38 -3.31
C LEU A 71 -0.12 -17.54 -2.67
N PHE A 72 0.52 -18.38 -3.48
CA PHE A 72 1.35 -19.47 -2.97
C PHE A 72 2.52 -18.94 -2.11
N ALA A 73 3.23 -17.92 -2.59
CA ALA A 73 4.33 -17.32 -1.84
C ALA A 73 3.86 -16.75 -0.49
N LEU A 74 2.68 -16.14 -0.48
CA LEU A 74 2.08 -15.61 0.74
C LEU A 74 1.72 -16.72 1.74
N ARG A 75 1.17 -17.84 1.27
CA ARG A 75 0.87 -19.03 2.10
C ARG A 75 2.13 -19.68 2.66
N GLN A 76 3.25 -19.61 1.95
CA GLN A 76 4.57 -20.05 2.43
C GLN A 76 5.21 -19.09 3.44
N GLY A 77 4.50 -18.03 3.86
CA GLY A 77 4.99 -17.09 4.86
C GLY A 77 5.94 -16.03 4.31
N ALA A 78 5.94 -15.76 2.99
CA ALA A 78 6.77 -14.71 2.43
C ALA A 78 6.44 -13.35 3.08
N ALA A 79 7.43 -12.73 3.73
CA ALA A 79 7.28 -11.39 4.32
C ALA A 79 7.21 -10.27 3.26
N ARG A 80 7.71 -10.52 2.05
CA ARG A 80 7.77 -9.56 0.95
C ARG A 80 7.50 -10.25 -0.38
N VAL A 81 6.58 -9.70 -1.17
CA VAL A 81 6.26 -10.19 -2.51
C VAL A 81 6.47 -9.04 -3.50
N ARG A 82 7.23 -9.30 -4.57
CA ARG A 82 7.44 -8.32 -5.64
C ARG A 82 6.41 -8.54 -6.73
N CYS A 83 5.69 -7.48 -7.07
CA CYS A 83 4.74 -7.45 -8.17
C CYS A 83 5.27 -6.54 -9.30
N LYS A 84 4.60 -6.55 -10.45
CA LYS A 84 4.94 -5.68 -11.59
C LYS A 84 4.67 -4.21 -11.23
N GLY A 85 5.68 -3.50 -10.74
CA GLY A 85 5.64 -2.06 -10.45
C GLY A 85 5.55 -1.68 -8.97
N HIS A 86 5.42 -2.64 -8.07
CA HIS A 86 5.32 -2.40 -6.62
C HIS A 86 5.79 -3.60 -5.79
N VAL A 87 5.95 -3.38 -4.49
CA VAL A 87 6.32 -4.41 -3.52
C VAL A 87 5.24 -4.48 -2.45
N CYS A 88 4.69 -5.66 -2.24
CA CYS A 88 3.75 -5.97 -1.18
C CYS A 88 4.53 -6.40 0.06
N LEU A 89 4.28 -5.74 1.19
CA LEU A 89 4.73 -6.21 2.50
C LEU A 89 3.63 -7.06 3.11
N CYS A 90 4.04 -8.22 3.61
CA CYS A 90 3.14 -9.27 4.02
C CYS A 90 3.40 -9.64 5.47
N ASN A 91 2.35 -9.91 6.23
CA ASN A 91 2.40 -10.41 7.59
C ASN A 91 1.29 -11.45 7.79
N ASN A 92 1.62 -12.60 8.37
CA ASN A 92 0.68 -13.69 8.66
C ASN A 92 -0.26 -14.05 7.49
N GLY A 93 0.31 -14.19 6.29
CA GLY A 93 -0.47 -14.56 5.10
C GLY A 93 -1.38 -13.45 4.57
N MET A 94 -1.19 -12.19 4.97
CA MET A 94 -1.92 -11.02 4.45
C MET A 94 -0.99 -9.90 3.99
N VAL A 95 -1.35 -9.19 2.93
CA VAL A 95 -0.68 -7.96 2.50
C VAL A 95 -1.12 -6.79 3.36
N ILE A 96 -0.20 -6.29 4.18
CA ILE A 96 -0.44 -5.18 5.12
C ILE A 96 -0.24 -3.81 4.47
N THR A 97 0.69 -3.68 3.54
CA THR A 97 0.97 -2.40 2.87
C THR A 97 1.65 -2.60 1.53
N VAL A 98 1.55 -1.58 0.68
CA VAL A 98 2.19 -1.54 -0.64
C VAL A 98 3.21 -0.41 -0.69
N LEU A 99 4.39 -0.75 -1.19
CA LEU A 99 5.44 0.19 -1.54
C LEU A 99 5.45 0.34 -3.06
N ALA A 100 5.41 1.58 -3.56
CA ALA A 100 5.75 1.81 -4.97
C ALA A 100 7.17 1.30 -5.21
N LYS A 101 7.43 0.74 -6.39
CA LYS A 101 8.79 0.39 -6.77
C LYS A 101 9.56 1.70 -6.90
N GLU A 102 10.31 2.05 -5.85
CA GLU A 102 11.22 3.17 -5.90
C GLU A 102 12.14 2.98 -7.11
N LYS A 103 12.17 3.96 -8.02
CA LYS A 103 13.24 4.11 -9.03
C LYS A 103 14.59 4.47 -8.39
N TRP A 104 14.80 4.15 -7.12
CA TRP A 104 16.02 4.50 -6.41
C TRP A 104 17.06 3.39 -6.59
N ARG A 105 17.93 3.60 -7.58
CA ARG A 105 19.36 3.35 -7.37
C ARG A 105 19.78 4.21 -6.17
N SER A 106 19.54 3.75 -4.94
CA SER A 106 20.32 4.27 -3.82
C SER A 106 21.76 3.88 -4.16
N ARG A 107 22.60 4.88 -4.45
CA ARG A 107 24.04 4.70 -4.55
C ARG A 107 24.43 4.02 -3.23
N ILE A 108 24.85 2.75 -3.29
CA ILE A 108 25.27 2.01 -2.09
C ILE A 108 26.54 2.71 -1.62
N TYR A 109 26.40 3.55 -0.61
CA TYR A 109 27.54 4.19 0.01
C TYR A 109 28.28 3.15 0.84
N SER A 110 29.58 3.04 0.65
CA SER A 110 30.46 2.30 1.53
C SER A 110 30.40 2.87 2.95
N ALA A 111 30.75 2.06 3.96
CA ALA A 111 30.82 2.50 5.35
C ALA A 111 31.71 3.76 5.53
N ALA A 112 32.72 3.94 4.67
CA ALA A 112 33.59 5.12 4.68
C ALA A 112 32.88 6.39 4.19
N GLU A 113 32.01 6.30 3.19
CA GLU A 113 31.25 7.44 2.65
C GLU A 113 30.16 7.92 3.62
N ILE A 114 29.56 7.00 4.38
CA ILE A 114 28.59 7.33 5.43
C ILE A 114 29.25 8.17 6.54
N ARG A 115 30.47 7.82 6.95
CA ARG A 115 31.22 8.53 8.00
C ARG A 115 31.66 9.94 7.59
N ARG A 116 31.86 10.18 6.29
CA ARG A 116 32.32 11.46 5.76
C ARG A 116 31.20 12.49 5.57
N ARG A 117 29.93 12.11 5.74
CA ARG A 117 28.84 13.07 5.61
C ARG A 117 28.76 13.98 6.84
N PRO A 118 28.82 15.31 6.67
CA PRO A 118 28.53 16.22 7.76
C PRO A 118 27.07 16.02 8.17
N LYS A 119 26.80 15.91 9.48
CA LYS A 119 25.46 15.88 10.06
C LYS A 119 24.77 17.22 9.76
N SER A 120 24.21 17.37 8.57
CA SER A 120 23.43 18.56 8.21
C SER A 120 22.12 18.53 8.99
N ARG A 121 22.11 19.30 10.09
CA ARG A 121 20.98 19.94 10.77
C ARG A 121 19.64 19.20 10.70
N ARG A 122 19.27 18.57 11.82
CA ARG A 122 17.88 18.54 12.29
C ARG A 122 17.37 19.99 12.28
N ARG A 123 16.55 20.37 11.29
CA ARG A 123 15.57 21.44 11.45
C ARG A 123 14.35 20.74 12.09
N ALA A 124 14.10 20.99 13.37
CA ALA A 124 13.33 22.14 13.87
C ALA A 124 11.90 22.06 13.33
#